data_AF-A0A973YRX5-F1
#
_entry.id   AF-A0A973YRX5-F1
#
_cell.length_a   1.000
_cell.length_b   1.000
_cell.length_c   1.000
_cell.angle_alpha   90.00
_cell.angle_beta   90.00
_cell.angle_gamma   90.00
#
_symmetry.space_group_name_H-M   'P 1'
#
loop_
_entity.id
_entity.type
_entity.pdbx_description
1 polymer ?
#
loop_
_entity_poly.entity_id
_entity_poly.type
_entity_poly.pdbx_seq_one_letter_code
_entity_poly.pdbx_strand_id
1 'polypeptide(L)'
;ESHIRAWAGRYGDARVVEWVTGRVRQMAYALLSFNNAITAAELSHSGDQLLNEHMGNAVRRPIDNLLDDQERPLWLIEKERPDSPLKMDGAMAACLSWEARTHALAKGIAHKSTSIYETRGFARI
;
A
#
# COMPACT_ATOMS: atom_id res chain seq x y z
N GLU A 1 14.55 -3.67 18.52
CA GLU A 1 13.31 -4.39 18.15
C GLU A 1 12.45 -3.47 17.29
N SER A 2 11.78 -3.95 16.23
CA SER A 2 10.94 -3.06 15.40
C SER A 2 9.66 -2.68 16.14
N HIS A 3 9.13 -1.48 15.92
CA HIS A 3 7.84 -1.06 16.50
C HIS A 3 6.70 -2.01 16.12
N ILE A 4 6.77 -2.60 14.92
CA ILE A 4 5.81 -3.59 14.44
C ILE A 4 5.85 -4.86 15.29
N ARG A 5 7.03 -5.38 15.66
CA ARG A 5 7.14 -6.56 16.53
C ARG A 5 6.59 -6.30 17.94
N ALA A 6 6.88 -5.13 18.51
CA ALA A 6 6.32 -4.74 19.80
C ALA A 6 4.77 -4.67 19.75
N TRP A 7 4.21 -4.14 18.66
CA TRP A 7 2.77 -4.13 18.43
C TRP A 7 2.18 -5.51 18.19
N ALA A 8 2.87 -6.38 17.46
CA ALA A 8 2.46 -7.77 17.26
C ALA A 8 2.43 -8.54 18.59
N GLY A 9 3.44 -8.36 19.46
CA GLY A 9 3.41 -8.90 20.81
C GLY A 9 2.25 -8.36 21.67
N ARG A 10 1.89 -7.08 21.51
CA ARG A 10 0.78 -6.45 22.27
C ARG A 10 -0.61 -6.82 21.76
N TYR A 11 -0.79 -6.88 20.44
CA TYR A 11 -2.11 -6.96 19.79
C TYR A 11 -2.36 -8.30 19.09
N GLY A 12 -1.35 -9.16 19.01
CA GLY A 12 -1.36 -10.46 18.34
C GLY A 12 -0.89 -10.40 16.89
N ASP A 13 -0.12 -11.42 16.48
CA ASP A 13 0.47 -11.53 15.13
C ASP A 13 -0.58 -11.67 14.02
N ALA A 14 -1.80 -12.09 14.36
CA ALA A 14 -2.92 -12.14 13.42
C ALA A 14 -3.49 -10.74 13.10
N ARG A 15 -3.28 -9.75 13.98
CA ARG A 15 -3.80 -8.38 13.85
C ARG A 15 -2.73 -7.41 13.38
N VAL A 16 -1.48 -7.61 13.77
CA VAL A 16 -0.34 -6.79 13.35
C VAL A 16 0.65 -7.70 12.64
N VAL A 17 0.75 -7.53 11.33
CA VAL A 17 1.60 -8.35 10.47
C VAL A 17 2.79 -7.52 10.01
N GLU A 18 3.99 -8.06 10.19
CA GLU A 18 5.19 -7.48 9.60
C GLU A 18 5.19 -7.72 8.08
N TRP A 19 5.18 -6.62 7.32
CA TRP A 19 5.24 -6.64 5.87
C TRP A 19 6.50 -5.90 5.42
N VAL A 20 7.44 -6.63 4.81
CA VAL A 20 8.79 -6.11 4.52
C VAL A 20 8.84 -5.55 3.11
N THR A 21 8.96 -4.22 2.99
CA THR A 21 9.04 -3.50 1.71
C THR A 21 10.33 -3.74 0.93
N GLY A 22 11.40 -4.22 1.60
CA GLY A 22 12.65 -4.60 0.95
C GLY A 22 12.57 -5.87 0.09
N ARG A 23 11.44 -6.58 0.10
CA ARG A 23 11.22 -7.77 -0.75
C ARG A 23 10.79 -7.33 -2.14
N VAL A 24 11.77 -7.06 -3.02
CA VAL A 24 11.59 -6.48 -4.36
C VAL A 24 10.42 -7.09 -5.14
N ARG A 25 10.38 -8.41 -5.33
CA ARG A 25 9.32 -9.08 -6.09
C ARG A 25 7.94 -8.86 -5.46
N GLN A 26 7.82 -9.04 -4.14
CA GLN A 26 6.56 -8.87 -3.42
C GLN A 26 6.07 -7.41 -3.53
N MET A 27 6.97 -6.45 -3.36
CA MET A 27 6.65 -5.03 -3.48
C MET A 27 6.22 -4.64 -4.89
N ALA A 28 6.90 -5.16 -5.90
CA ALA A 28 6.58 -4.90 -7.30
C ALA A 28 5.16 -5.38 -7.68
N TYR A 29 4.77 -6.58 -7.23
CA TYR A 29 3.40 -7.07 -7.46
C TYR A 29 2.34 -6.33 -6.64
N ALA A 30 2.65 -5.90 -5.41
CA ALA A 30 1.72 -5.08 -4.64
C ALA A 30 1.48 -3.70 -5.29
N LEU A 31 2.53 -3.10 -5.86
CA LEU A 31 2.44 -1.85 -6.64
C LEU A 31 1.65 -2.05 -7.94
N LEU A 32 1.85 -3.16 -8.65
CA LEU A 32 1.05 -3.50 -9.83
C LEU A 32 -0.44 -3.63 -9.46
N SER A 33 -0.75 -4.41 -8.41
CA SER A 33 -2.12 -4.61 -7.92
C SER A 33 -2.78 -3.28 -7.55
N PHE A 34 -2.06 -2.43 -6.82
CA PHE A 34 -2.54 -1.10 -6.44
C PHE A 34 -2.78 -0.19 -7.67
N ASN A 35 -1.85 -0.17 -8.63
CA ASN A 35 -2.01 0.57 -9.88
C ASN A 35 -3.22 0.10 -10.71
N ASN A 36 -3.44 -1.21 -10.78
CA ASN A 36 -4.59 -1.79 -11.48
C ASN A 36 -5.90 -1.36 -10.80
N ALA A 37 -5.95 -1.40 -9.46
CA ALA A 37 -7.13 -0.96 -8.71
C ALA A 37 -7.44 0.53 -8.89
N ILE A 38 -6.42 1.40 -8.94
CA ILE A 38 -6.59 2.82 -9.29
C ILE A 38 -7.15 2.96 -10.70
N THR A 39 -6.54 2.27 -11.68
CA THR A 39 -6.93 2.38 -13.10
C THR A 39 -8.34 1.85 -13.36
N ALA A 40 -8.77 0.84 -12.60
CA ALA A 40 -10.09 0.25 -12.65
C ALA A 40 -11.14 0.96 -11.77
N ALA A 41 -10.74 2.03 -11.06
CA ALA A 41 -11.58 2.75 -10.10
C ALA A 41 -12.18 1.85 -8.98
N GLU A 42 -11.43 0.82 -8.56
CA GLU A 42 -11.83 -0.10 -7.48
C GLU A 42 -11.58 0.46 -6.07
N LEU A 43 -10.85 1.56 -5.97
CA LEU A 43 -10.57 2.27 -4.73
C LEU A 43 -10.72 3.78 -4.93
N SER A 44 -11.04 4.46 -3.84
CA SER A 44 -11.06 5.92 -3.75
C SER A 44 -10.36 6.37 -2.46
N HIS A 45 -10.02 7.64 -2.39
CA HIS A 45 -9.52 8.28 -1.17
C HIS A 45 -10.21 9.64 -1.00
N SER A 46 -10.11 10.24 0.19
CA SER A 46 -10.80 11.48 0.57
C SER A 46 -10.33 12.75 -0.14
N GLY A 47 -9.45 12.65 -1.14
CA GLY A 47 -8.82 13.81 -1.77
C GLY A 47 -7.81 14.54 -0.89
N ASP A 48 -7.37 13.95 0.23
CA ASP A 48 -6.38 14.54 1.14
C ASP A 48 -5.15 15.08 0.40
N GLN A 49 -4.81 16.34 0.66
CA GLN A 49 -3.76 17.04 -0.07
C GLN A 49 -2.38 16.42 0.17
N LEU A 50 -2.09 16.00 1.40
CA LEU A 50 -0.79 15.40 1.73
C LEU A 50 -0.61 14.05 1.02
N LEU A 51 -1.67 13.24 0.97
CA LEU A 51 -1.64 12.01 0.19
C LEU A 51 -1.40 12.30 -1.30
N ASN A 52 -2.09 13.30 -1.88
CA ASN A 52 -1.89 13.67 -3.28
C ASN A 52 -0.44 14.09 -3.58
N GLU A 53 0.15 14.91 -2.70
CA GLU A 53 1.56 15.32 -2.81
C GLU A 53 2.48 14.09 -2.73
N HIS A 54 2.25 13.18 -1.78
CA HIS A 54 3.05 11.97 -1.64
C HIS A 54 2.93 11.02 -2.84
N MET A 55 1.75 10.94 -3.45
CA MET A 55 1.53 10.20 -4.70
C MET A 55 2.28 10.83 -5.88
N GLY A 56 2.28 12.16 -5.97
CA GLY A 56 3.01 12.91 -7.01
C GLY A 56 4.53 12.85 -6.85
N ASN A 57 5.04 12.72 -5.62
CA ASN A 57 6.48 12.61 -5.34
C ASN A 57 7.06 11.22 -5.63
N ALA A 58 6.21 10.20 -5.79
CA ALA A 58 6.63 8.82 -6.02
C ALA A 58 6.97 8.58 -7.50
N VAL A 59 8.23 8.25 -7.78
CA VAL A 59 8.75 7.99 -9.13
C VAL A 59 8.84 6.48 -9.36
N ARG A 60 8.45 6.01 -10.55
CA ARG A 60 8.60 4.59 -10.92
C ARG A 60 10.07 4.28 -11.23
N ARG A 61 10.57 3.20 -10.63
CA ARG A 61 11.86 2.60 -10.95
C ARG A 61 11.65 1.21 -11.54
N PRO A 62 11.77 1.04 -12.87
CA PRO A 62 11.66 -0.27 -13.50
C PRO A 62 12.70 -1.24 -12.93
N ILE A 63 12.32 -2.51 -12.86
CA ILE A 63 13.17 -3.59 -12.38
C ILE A 63 13.59 -4.43 -13.58
N ASP A 64 14.89 -4.55 -13.79
CA ASP A 64 15.42 -5.39 -14.87
C ASP A 64 15.01 -6.85 -14.69
N ASN A 65 14.61 -7.50 -15.79
CA ASN A 65 14.25 -8.92 -15.86
C ASN A 65 13.07 -9.33 -14.94
N LEU A 66 12.21 -8.40 -14.55
CA LEU A 66 10.98 -8.70 -13.83
C LEU A 66 9.79 -8.11 -14.59
N LEU A 67 9.04 -8.98 -15.25
CA LEU A 67 7.89 -8.60 -16.09
C LEU A 67 6.58 -9.07 -15.46
N ASP A 68 5.49 -8.40 -15.81
CA ASP A 68 4.13 -8.89 -15.60
C ASP A 68 3.69 -9.89 -16.68
N ASP A 69 2.46 -10.37 -16.58
CA ASP A 69 1.88 -11.35 -17.52
C ASP A 69 1.69 -10.80 -18.94
N GLN A 70 1.86 -9.49 -19.13
CA GLN A 70 1.75 -8.77 -20.41
C GLN A 70 3.13 -8.34 -20.92
N GLU A 71 4.20 -8.94 -20.40
CA GLU A 71 5.60 -8.67 -20.74
C GLU A 71 6.04 -7.22 -20.45
N ARG A 72 5.34 -6.51 -19.56
CA ARG A 72 5.70 -5.14 -19.18
C ARG A 72 6.60 -5.17 -17.95
N PRO A 73 7.66 -4.34 -17.90
CA PRO A 73 8.51 -4.25 -16.71
C PRO A 73 7.70 -3.87 -15.47
N LEU A 74 7.86 -4.64 -14.41
CA LEU A 74 7.44 -4.24 -13.08
C LEU A 74 8.36 -3.15 -12.53
N TRP A 75 7.86 -2.42 -11.53
CA TRP A 75 8.56 -1.27 -10.96
C TRP A 75 8.46 -1.25 -9.44
N LEU A 76 9.45 -0.61 -8.82
CA LEU A 76 9.33 -0.07 -7.47
C LEU A 76 8.95 1.41 -7.53
N ILE A 77 8.66 2.00 -6.37
CA ILE A 77 8.57 3.45 -6.22
C ILE A 77 9.74 3.97 -5.39
N GLU A 78 10.32 5.07 -5.83
CA GLU A 78 11.37 5.80 -5.12
C GLU A 78 11.14 7.30 -5.18
N LYS A 79 11.90 8.06 -4.37
CA LYS A 79 11.97 9.51 -4.53
C LYS A 79 12.78 9.81 -5.79
N GLU A 80 12.62 11.01 -6.34
CA GLU A 80 13.44 11.49 -7.47
C GLU A 80 14.97 11.33 -7.24
N ARG A 81 15.41 11.42 -5.97
CA ARG A 81 16.80 11.19 -5.53
C ARG A 81 16.87 10.80 -4.05
N PRO A 82 17.95 10.15 -3.58
CA PRO A 82 18.07 9.66 -2.21
C PRO A 82 17.91 10.74 -1.12
N ASP A 83 18.40 11.95 -1.36
CA ASP A 83 18.35 13.09 -0.44
C ASP A 83 17.16 14.03 -0.65
N SER A 84 16.23 13.69 -1.57
CA SER A 84 15.07 14.56 -1.85
C SER A 84 14.24 14.80 -0.58
N PRO A 85 13.84 16.05 -0.28
CA PRO A 85 12.96 16.36 0.83
C PRO A 85 11.51 15.93 0.56
N LEU A 86 11.17 15.65 -0.70
CA LEU A 86 9.82 15.28 -1.14
C LEU A 86 9.50 13.87 -0.67
N LYS A 87 8.57 13.76 0.28
CA LYS A 87 8.18 12.49 0.89
C LYS A 87 7.18 11.74 0.02
N MET A 88 7.30 10.42 0.03
CA MET A 88 6.40 9.49 -0.66
C MET A 88 5.85 8.40 0.28
N ASP A 89 6.06 8.55 1.60
CA ASP A 89 5.64 7.55 2.60
C ASP A 89 4.12 7.31 2.55
N GLY A 90 3.36 8.32 2.11
CA GLY A 90 1.91 8.25 1.92
C GLY A 90 1.52 7.35 0.75
N ALA A 91 2.28 7.39 -0.35
CA ALA A 91 2.07 6.49 -1.48
C ALA A 91 2.37 5.04 -1.11
N MET A 92 3.46 4.81 -0.36
CA MET A 92 3.79 3.48 0.17
C MET A 92 2.70 3.00 1.15
N ALA A 93 2.26 3.84 2.08
CA ALA A 93 1.19 3.52 3.01
C ALA A 93 -0.14 3.19 2.30
N ALA A 94 -0.48 3.94 1.25
CA ALA A 94 -1.67 3.68 0.44
C ALA A 94 -1.59 2.32 -0.26
N CYS A 95 -0.45 1.99 -0.88
CA CYS A 95 -0.22 0.66 -1.47
C CYS A 95 -0.35 -0.46 -0.43
N LEU A 96 0.25 -0.30 0.76
CA LEU A 96 0.16 -1.29 1.83
C LEU A 96 -1.27 -1.42 2.40
N SER A 97 -2.05 -0.34 2.40
CA SER A 97 -3.47 -0.41 2.80
C SER A 97 -4.29 -1.27 1.83
N TRP A 98 -4.00 -1.18 0.53
CA TRP A 98 -4.60 -2.02 -0.49
C TRP A 98 -4.17 -3.49 -0.32
N GLU A 99 -2.89 -3.74 -0.08
CA GLU A 99 -2.38 -5.09 0.17
C GLU A 99 -2.98 -5.71 1.45
N ALA A 100 -3.19 -4.92 2.50
CA ALA A 100 -3.90 -5.39 3.69
C ALA A 100 -5.35 -5.79 3.37
N ARG A 101 -6.03 -5.03 2.49
CA ARG A 101 -7.37 -5.36 2.00
C ARG A 101 -7.37 -6.65 1.18
N THR A 102 -6.46 -6.82 0.22
CA THR A 102 -6.39 -8.05 -0.61
C THR A 102 -6.16 -9.29 0.26
N HIS A 103 -5.28 -9.18 1.26
CA HIS A 103 -5.08 -10.23 2.26
C HIS A 103 -6.33 -10.53 3.10
N ALA A 104 -7.07 -9.51 3.52
CA ALA A 104 -8.33 -9.69 4.25
C ALA A 104 -9.38 -10.42 3.40
N LEU A 105 -9.50 -10.04 2.13
CA LEU A 105 -10.39 -10.71 1.17
C LEU A 105 -10.00 -12.17 0.91
N ALA A 106 -8.70 -12.44 0.74
CA ALA A 106 -8.19 -13.81 0.57
C ALA A 106 -8.49 -14.71 1.79
N LYS A 107 -8.61 -14.12 2.98
CA LYS A 107 -9.05 -14.80 4.21
C LYS A 107 -10.57 -14.94 4.35
N GLY A 108 -11.33 -14.53 3.34
CA GLY A 108 -12.80 -14.63 3.32
C GLY A 108 -13.52 -13.52 4.08
N ILE A 109 -12.84 -12.42 4.44
CA ILE A 109 -13.48 -11.24 5.07
C ILE A 109 -14.18 -10.42 3.97
N ALA A 110 -15.24 -11.00 3.41
CA ALA A 110 -16.06 -10.37 2.36
C ALA A 110 -17.36 -9.75 2.92
N HIS A 111 -17.64 -9.92 4.21
CA HIS A 111 -18.86 -9.40 4.83
C HIS A 111 -18.76 -7.89 5.08
N LYS A 112 -19.78 -7.17 4.59
CA LYS A 112 -19.95 -5.74 4.85
C LYS A 112 -20.36 -5.57 6.32
N SER A 113 -19.39 -5.27 7.17
CA SER A 113 -19.60 -4.83 8.55
C SER A 113 -19.33 -3.33 8.66
N THR A 114 -20.07 -2.64 9.52
CA THR A 114 -19.77 -1.23 9.83
C THR A 114 -18.32 -1.10 10.30
N SER A 115 -17.55 -0.28 9.59
CA SER A 115 -16.14 -0.08 9.91
C SER A 115 -15.99 0.65 11.25
N ILE A 116 -14.93 0.34 12.01
CA ILE A 116 -14.58 1.12 13.21
C ILE A 116 -14.31 2.60 12.88
N TYR A 117 -13.92 2.90 11.64
CA TYR A 117 -13.74 4.27 11.17
C TYR A 117 -15.08 4.94 10.89
N GLU A 118 -16.08 4.21 10.41
CA GLU A 118 -17.46 4.72 10.25
C GLU A 118 -18.08 5.01 11.62
N THR A 119 -18.00 4.08 12.57
CA THR A 119 -18.59 4.28 13.92
C THR A 119 -17.93 5.42 14.69
N ARG A 120 -16.68 5.76 14.37
CA ARG A 120 -15.95 6.88 14.96
C ARG A 120 -16.02 8.18 14.15
N GLY A 121 -16.78 8.20 13.04
CA GLY A 121 -16.97 9.39 12.22
C GLY A 121 -15.77 9.78 11.33
N PHE A 122 -14.80 8.88 11.14
CA PHE A 122 -13.64 9.09 10.28
C PHE A 122 -13.91 8.75 8.80
N ALA A 123 -14.93 7.96 8.50
CA ALA A 123 -15.33 7.66 7.14
C ALA A 123 -16.36 8.70 6.66
N ARG A 124 -15.90 9.83 6.16
CA ARG A 124 -16.66 10.68 5.23
C ARG A 124 -15.89 10.67 3.92
N ILE A 125 -16.44 9.96 2.92
CA ILE A 125 -15.98 10.02 1.53
C ILE A 125 -16.77 11.12 0.85
#